data_AF-A0A0F9JGI4-F1
#
_entry.id   AF-A0A0F9JGI4-F1
#
_cell.length_a   1.000
_cell.length_b   1.000
_cell.length_c   1.000
_cell.angle_alpha   90.00
_cell.angle_beta   90.00
_cell.angle_gamma   90.00
#
_symmetry.space_group_name_H-M   'P 1'
#
loop_
_entity.id
_entity.type
_entity.pdbx_description
1 polymer ?
#
loop_
_entity_poly.entity_id
_entity_poly.type
_entity_poly.pdbx_seq_one_letter_code
_entity_poly.pdbx_strand_id
1 'polypeptide(L)'
;VYFWPDRIVRVINGTNTFVHGFYMAACAGGLLAATPNVAIPLTRKVLTGFTILRDRIRRPIILNALGDRGVTIAQPVTGGGRLLHAKTTTSSGAPTEEEISVIFIRDRTAQVLRDVLRGFIGKAEDPTLIASITSNVQKALQALVGQGLLSMYQSLNVARDEVEPRQWNVSVEVQPTLPVNWIFIDISVGIF
;
A
#
# COMPACT_ATOMS: atom_id res chain seq x y z
N VAL A 1 -2.97 -4.92 9.10
CA VAL A 1 -4.04 -5.46 8.23
C VAL A 1 -4.68 -6.64 8.96
N TYR A 2 -6.00 -6.65 9.09
CA TYR A 2 -6.74 -7.74 9.73
C TYR A 2 -7.45 -8.60 8.67
N PHE A 3 -7.22 -9.91 8.68
CA PHE A 3 -7.77 -10.82 7.68
C PHE A 3 -8.95 -11.62 8.22
N TRP A 4 -9.96 -11.81 7.36
CA TRP A 4 -11.07 -12.73 7.57
C TRP A 4 -11.11 -13.72 6.39
N PRO A 5 -11.42 -15.02 6.60
CA PRO A 5 -11.97 -15.66 7.80
C PRO A 5 -10.99 -15.94 8.95
N ASP A 6 -11.53 -16.23 10.13
CA ASP A 6 -10.81 -16.56 11.39
C ASP A 6 -10.12 -17.94 11.38
N ARG A 7 -10.48 -18.81 10.43
CA ARG A 7 -9.89 -20.15 10.24
C ARG A 7 -9.75 -20.51 8.77
N ILE A 8 -8.68 -21.25 8.47
CA ILE A 8 -8.35 -21.80 7.16
C ILE A 8 -7.96 -23.28 7.30
N VAL A 9 -7.96 -24.02 6.21
CA VAL A 9 -7.53 -25.42 6.17
C VAL A 9 -6.25 -25.52 5.36
N ARG A 10 -5.29 -26.29 5.87
CA ARG A 10 -4.05 -26.61 5.15
C ARG A 10 -3.73 -28.10 5.31
N VAL A 11 -3.16 -28.69 4.27
CA VAL A 11 -2.62 -30.05 4.32
C VAL A 11 -1.28 -30.00 5.05
N ILE A 12 -1.17 -30.68 6.19
CA ILE A 12 0.07 -30.85 6.95
C ILE A 12 0.29 -32.37 7.06
N ASN A 13 1.41 -32.87 6.55
CA ASN A 13 1.74 -34.31 6.54
C ASN A 13 0.62 -35.19 5.98
N GLY A 14 0.00 -34.78 4.86
CA GLY A 14 -1.09 -35.52 4.21
C GLY A 14 -2.46 -35.40 4.87
N THR A 15 -2.58 -34.71 6.02
CA THR A 15 -3.85 -34.54 6.74
C THR A 15 -4.35 -33.09 6.65
N ASN A 16 -5.64 -32.92 6.35
CA ASN A 16 -6.30 -31.61 6.41
C ASN A 16 -6.43 -31.15 7.86
N THR A 17 -5.69 -30.11 8.23
CA THR A 17 -5.69 -29.56 9.58
C THR A 17 -6.26 -28.15 9.57
N PHE A 18 -7.05 -27.83 10.60
CA PHE A 18 -7.52 -26.48 10.84
C PHE A 18 -6.39 -25.61 11.37
N VAL A 19 -6.18 -24.47 10.73
CA VAL A 19 -5.19 -23.48 11.11
C VAL A 19 -5.89 -22.14 11.27
N HIS A 20 -5.40 -21.31 12.19
CA HIS A 20 -5.95 -19.98 12.39
C HIS A 20 -5.81 -19.08 11.15
N GLY A 21 -6.78 -18.19 10.95
CA GLY A 21 -6.85 -17.31 9.78
C GLY A 21 -5.74 -16.27 9.71
N PHE A 22 -5.09 -15.94 10.82
CA PHE A 22 -3.98 -14.97 10.83
C PHE A 22 -2.80 -15.40 9.96
N TYR A 23 -2.63 -16.70 9.68
CA TYR A 23 -1.59 -17.18 8.76
C TYR A 23 -1.81 -16.71 7.30
N MET A 24 -3.02 -16.27 6.93
CA MET A 24 -3.24 -15.58 5.65
C MET A 24 -2.44 -14.29 5.55
N ALA A 25 -2.14 -13.63 6.68
CA ALA A 25 -1.30 -12.43 6.69
C ALA A 25 0.13 -12.74 6.23
N ALA A 26 0.67 -13.94 6.53
CA ALA A 26 1.97 -14.37 6.04
C ALA A 26 1.96 -14.58 4.52
N CYS A 27 0.90 -15.19 3.97
CA CYS A 27 0.71 -15.31 2.52
C CYS A 27 0.63 -13.93 1.84
N ALA A 28 -0.13 -13.00 2.43
CA ALA A 28 -0.24 -11.63 1.91
C ALA A 28 1.09 -10.88 1.98
N GLY A 29 1.84 -11.03 3.08
CA GLY A 29 3.18 -10.45 3.22
C GLY A 29 4.16 -10.99 2.18
N GLY A 30 4.15 -12.30 1.93
CA GLY A 30 4.97 -12.90 0.87
C GLY A 30 4.61 -12.40 -0.53
N LEU A 31 3.31 -12.27 -0.84
CA LEU A 31 2.84 -11.73 -2.11
C LEU A 31 3.27 -10.26 -2.28
N LEU A 32 3.14 -9.45 -1.23
CA LEU A 32 3.56 -8.04 -1.25
C LEU A 32 5.07 -7.89 -1.43
N ALA A 33 5.86 -8.68 -0.72
CA ALA A 33 7.33 -8.66 -0.82
C ALA A 33 7.82 -9.12 -2.20
N ALA A 34 7.13 -10.08 -2.83
CA ALA A 34 7.46 -10.56 -4.16
C ALA A 34 6.98 -9.62 -5.28
N THR A 35 6.09 -8.67 -5.00
CA THR A 35 5.56 -7.76 -6.01
C THR A 35 6.52 -6.58 -6.19
N PRO A 36 7.21 -6.46 -7.35
CA PRO A 36 8.21 -5.42 -7.55
C PRO A 36 7.60 -4.01 -7.62
N ASN A 37 6.33 -3.91 -8.05
CA ASN A 37 5.62 -2.65 -8.13
C ASN A 37 4.69 -2.46 -6.92
N VAL A 38 5.09 -1.58 -6.00
CA VAL A 38 4.35 -1.27 -4.77
C VAL A 38 3.00 -0.59 -5.02
N ALA A 39 2.77 -0.03 -6.22
CA ALA A 39 1.49 0.57 -6.57
C ALA A 39 0.39 -0.46 -6.87
N ILE A 40 0.75 -1.73 -7.10
CA ILE A 40 -0.25 -2.78 -7.38
C ILE A 40 -0.97 -3.13 -6.07
N PRO A 41 -2.28 -2.85 -5.95
CA PRO A 41 -3.02 -3.16 -4.73
C PRO A 41 -3.22 -4.67 -4.58
N LEU A 42 -3.39 -5.09 -3.32
CA LEU A 42 -3.80 -6.46 -2.97
C LEU A 42 -5.28 -6.74 -3.28
N THR A 43 -6.07 -5.71 -3.53
CA THR A 43 -7.47 -5.81 -3.95
C THR A 43 -7.60 -6.74 -5.17
N ARG A 44 -8.52 -7.71 -5.08
CA ARG A 44 -8.78 -8.76 -6.09
C ARG A 44 -7.64 -9.75 -6.36
N LYS A 45 -6.53 -9.71 -5.63
CA LYS A 45 -5.45 -10.71 -5.73
C LYS A 45 -5.83 -12.01 -5.02
N VAL A 46 -5.28 -13.12 -5.48
CA VAL A 46 -5.49 -14.45 -4.91
C VAL A 46 -4.31 -14.81 -4.02
N LEU A 47 -4.58 -15.10 -2.76
CA LEU A 47 -3.64 -15.73 -1.85
C LEU A 47 -3.74 -17.25 -2.02
N THR A 48 -2.61 -17.93 -2.19
CA THR A 48 -2.55 -19.38 -2.42
C THR A 48 -1.95 -20.12 -1.22
N GLY A 49 -2.14 -21.44 -1.17
CA GLY A 49 -1.52 -22.31 -0.16
C GLY A 49 -2.41 -22.68 1.03
N PHE A 50 -3.70 -22.36 0.96
CA PHE A 50 -4.71 -22.76 1.94
C PHE A 50 -6.07 -22.93 1.27
N THR A 51 -7.01 -23.55 1.97
CA THR A 51 -8.40 -23.71 1.54
C THR A 51 -9.34 -23.05 2.54
N ILE A 52 -10.33 -22.31 2.05
CA ILE A 52 -11.42 -21.76 2.86
C ILE A 52 -12.63 -22.69 2.70
N LEU A 53 -13.16 -23.17 3.83
CA LEU A 53 -14.33 -24.04 3.84
C LEU A 53 -15.63 -23.27 3.57
N ARG A 54 -16.65 -24.01 3.12
CA ARG A 54 -17.97 -23.45 2.76
C ARG A 54 -18.72 -22.84 3.96
N ASP A 55 -18.47 -23.31 5.18
CA ASP A 55 -19.06 -22.77 6.42
C ASP A 55 -18.61 -21.34 6.72
N ARG A 56 -17.52 -20.89 6.08
CA ARG A 56 -17.00 -19.52 6.15
C ARG A 56 -17.41 -18.67 4.96
N ILE A 57 -18.34 -19.11 4.12
CA ILE A 57 -18.96 -18.26 3.10
C ILE A 57 -20.08 -17.46 3.73
N ARG A 58 -20.01 -16.14 3.63
CA ARG A 58 -21.06 -15.22 4.11
C ARG A 58 -21.69 -14.46 2.94
N ARG A 59 -22.92 -13.98 3.17
CA ARG A 59 -23.64 -13.15 2.18
C ARG A 59 -22.85 -11.86 1.92
N PRO A 60 -22.87 -11.33 0.69
CA PRO A 60 -22.14 -10.11 0.34
C PRO A 60 -22.44 -8.91 1.26
N ILE A 61 -23.66 -8.78 1.77
CA ILE A 61 -24.03 -7.69 2.70
C ILE A 61 -23.22 -7.73 4.01
N ILE A 62 -22.95 -8.92 4.54
CA ILE A 62 -22.14 -9.09 5.76
C ILE A 62 -20.68 -8.84 5.44
N LEU A 63 -20.22 -9.29 4.27
CA LEU A 63 -18.85 -9.06 3.82
C LEU A 63 -18.59 -7.56 3.63
N ASN A 64 -19.48 -6.83 2.97
CA ASN A 64 -19.33 -5.39 2.81
C ASN A 64 -19.31 -4.68 4.16
N ALA A 65 -20.22 -5.02 5.08
CA ALA A 65 -20.24 -4.46 6.43
C ALA A 65 -18.95 -4.74 7.24
N LEU A 66 -18.29 -5.88 7.01
CA LEU A 66 -16.98 -6.19 7.61
C LEU A 66 -15.87 -5.37 6.94
N GLY A 67 -15.89 -5.25 5.61
CA GLY A 67 -14.94 -4.46 4.83
C GLY A 67 -14.95 -2.97 5.21
N ASP A 68 -16.14 -2.43 5.46
CA ASP A 68 -16.34 -1.05 5.93
C ASP A 68 -15.69 -0.79 7.29
N ARG A 69 -15.43 -1.84 8.08
CA ARG A 69 -14.75 -1.76 9.39
C ARG A 69 -13.23 -1.99 9.30
N GLY A 70 -12.65 -1.99 8.10
CA GLY A 70 -11.21 -2.19 7.90
C GLY A 70 -10.75 -3.65 7.93
N VAL A 71 -11.68 -4.60 7.74
CA VAL A 71 -11.35 -6.03 7.62
C VAL A 71 -11.06 -6.37 6.16
N THR A 72 -9.88 -6.95 5.92
CA THR A 72 -9.53 -7.52 4.62
C THR A 72 -10.14 -8.90 4.47
N ILE A 73 -11.02 -9.06 3.48
CA ILE A 73 -11.84 -10.26 3.31
C ILE A 73 -11.27 -11.14 2.20
N ALA A 74 -11.01 -12.40 2.52
CA ALA A 74 -10.68 -13.44 1.56
C ALA A 74 -11.92 -14.29 1.24
N GLN A 75 -12.35 -14.28 -0.02
CA GLN A 75 -13.38 -15.18 -0.55
C GLN A 75 -12.75 -16.49 -1.03
N PRO A 76 -13.39 -17.66 -0.79
CA PRO A 76 -12.87 -18.93 -1.27
C PRO A 76 -12.74 -18.95 -2.79
N VAL A 77 -11.57 -19.36 -3.27
CA VAL A 77 -11.31 -19.75 -4.64
C VAL A 77 -10.53 -21.06 -4.64
N THR A 78 -10.49 -21.78 -5.77
CA THR A 78 -9.76 -23.05 -5.85
C THR A 78 -8.29 -22.84 -5.44
N GLY A 79 -7.85 -23.57 -4.40
CA GLY A 79 -6.46 -23.50 -3.91
C GLY A 79 -6.09 -22.22 -3.14
N GLY A 80 -7.06 -21.39 -2.75
CA GLY A 80 -6.75 -20.13 -2.08
C GLY A 80 -7.93 -19.27 -1.63
N GLY A 81 -7.63 -17.99 -1.41
CA GLY A 81 -8.60 -16.95 -1.08
C GLY A 81 -8.37 -15.69 -1.91
N ARG A 82 -9.39 -15.22 -2.64
CA ARG A 82 -9.35 -13.95 -3.37
C ARG A 82 -9.73 -12.80 -2.44
N LEU A 83 -8.88 -11.79 -2.35
CA LEU A 83 -9.13 -10.61 -1.54
C LEU A 83 -10.19 -9.72 -2.20
N LEU A 84 -11.23 -9.33 -1.47
CA LEU A 84 -12.24 -8.39 -1.99
C LEU A 84 -11.70 -6.97 -2.06
N HIS A 85 -11.20 -6.49 -0.93
CA HIS A 85 -10.57 -5.19 -0.76
C HIS A 85 -9.52 -5.33 0.35
N ALA A 86 -8.30 -4.89 0.08
CA ALA A 86 -7.23 -4.92 1.05
C ALA A 86 -7.04 -3.54 1.69
N LYS A 87 -7.67 -3.37 2.86
CA LYS A 87 -7.61 -2.14 3.65
C LYS A 87 -6.73 -2.31 4.89
N THR A 88 -6.18 -1.20 5.37
CA THR A 88 -5.64 -1.14 6.73
C THR A 88 -6.78 -1.17 7.76
N THR A 89 -6.41 -1.30 9.04
CA THR A 89 -7.36 -1.24 10.16
C THR A 89 -7.78 0.19 10.51
N THR A 90 -7.24 1.19 9.80
CA THR A 90 -7.62 2.59 9.95
C THR A 90 -8.96 2.81 9.25
N SER A 91 -9.85 3.59 9.87
CA SER A 91 -11.17 3.94 9.36
C SER A 91 -11.36 5.46 9.37
N SER A 92 -10.41 6.18 8.76
CA SER A 92 -10.45 7.65 8.70
C SER A 92 -11.31 8.17 7.53
N GLY A 93 -11.76 7.29 6.62
CA GLY A 93 -12.48 7.64 5.40
C GLY A 93 -11.56 8.19 4.29
N ALA A 94 -10.28 8.38 4.58
CA ALA A 94 -9.29 8.89 3.64
C ALA A 94 -8.56 7.74 2.92
N PRO A 95 -8.62 7.63 1.58
CA PRO A 95 -7.90 6.61 0.83
C PRO A 95 -6.38 6.61 1.07
N THR A 96 -5.82 7.75 1.46
CA THR A 96 -4.40 7.95 1.77
C THR A 96 -3.93 7.15 2.99
N GLU A 97 -4.84 6.74 3.87
CA GLU A 97 -4.54 6.01 5.11
C GLU A 97 -5.18 4.63 5.16
N GLU A 98 -6.25 4.41 4.38
CA GLU A 98 -6.94 3.12 4.32
C GLU A 98 -6.29 2.15 3.33
N GLU A 99 -5.71 2.64 2.24
CA GLU A 99 -5.14 1.79 1.19
C GLU A 99 -3.70 1.36 1.50
N ILE A 100 -3.47 0.05 1.47
CA ILE A 100 -2.15 -0.52 1.72
C ILE A 100 -1.13 -0.07 0.67
N SER A 101 -1.52 -0.04 -0.61
CA SER A 101 -0.62 0.37 -1.70
C SER A 101 -0.19 1.84 -1.57
N VAL A 102 -1.09 2.71 -1.10
CA VAL A 102 -0.80 4.13 -0.91
C VAL A 102 0.21 4.33 0.22
N ILE A 103 0.06 3.60 1.32
CA ILE A 103 1.04 3.62 2.43
C ILE A 103 2.40 3.12 1.95
N PHE A 104 2.44 2.04 1.15
CA PHE A 104 3.71 1.54 0.61
C PHE A 104 4.37 2.50 -0.37
N ILE A 105 3.61 3.21 -1.20
CA ILE A 105 4.15 4.28 -2.05
C ILE A 105 4.77 5.39 -1.19
N ARG A 106 4.09 5.81 -0.12
CA ARG A 106 4.60 6.83 0.82
C ARG A 106 5.90 6.37 1.48
N ASP A 107 5.91 5.15 2.02
CA ASP A 107 7.07 4.62 2.73
C ASP A 107 8.25 4.38 1.77
N ARG A 108 7.98 3.93 0.55
CA ARG A 108 9.00 3.78 -0.52
C ARG A 108 9.58 5.13 -0.91
N THR A 109 8.75 6.15 -1.10
CA THR A 109 9.19 7.52 -1.38
C THR A 109 10.11 8.03 -0.26
N ALA A 110 9.72 7.84 1.01
CA ALA A 110 10.54 8.25 2.15
C ALA A 110 11.89 7.49 2.23
N GLN A 111 11.90 6.19 1.92
CA GLN A 111 13.14 5.40 1.87
C GLN A 111 14.09 5.91 0.77
N VAL A 112 13.58 6.11 -0.45
CA VAL A 112 14.38 6.60 -1.58
C VAL A 112 14.97 7.98 -1.29
N LEU A 113 14.17 8.90 -0.75
CA LEU A 113 14.66 10.23 -0.38
C LEU A 113 15.73 10.16 0.71
N ARG A 114 15.54 9.32 1.74
CA ARG A 114 16.56 9.13 2.80
C ARG A 114 17.87 8.57 2.26
N ASP A 115 17.81 7.61 1.33
CA ASP A 115 19.02 7.02 0.75
C ASP A 115 19.77 8.03 -0.13
N VAL A 116 19.05 8.85 -0.91
CA VAL A 116 19.64 9.94 -1.71
C VAL A 116 20.29 11.00 -0.82
N LEU A 117 19.62 11.38 0.27
CA LEU A 117 20.12 12.42 1.18
C LEU A 117 21.26 11.94 2.08
N ARG A 118 21.39 10.63 2.32
CA ARG A 118 22.48 10.07 3.15
C ARG A 118 23.86 10.48 2.65
N GLY A 119 24.05 10.65 1.34
CA GLY A 119 25.32 11.06 0.74
C GLY A 119 25.76 12.51 1.04
N PHE A 120 24.90 13.31 1.69
CA PHE A 120 25.23 14.67 2.13
C PHE A 120 25.60 14.74 3.62
N ILE A 121 25.26 13.71 4.40
CA ILE A 121 25.56 13.66 5.82
C ILE A 121 27.07 13.53 6.01
N GLY A 122 27.67 14.42 6.81
CA GLY A 122 29.10 14.43 7.10
C GLY A 122 29.98 15.22 6.12
N LYS A 123 29.38 15.85 5.10
CA LYS A 123 30.10 16.80 4.23
C LYS A 123 30.13 18.19 4.86
N ALA A 124 31.20 18.93 4.61
CA ALA A 124 31.26 20.34 4.97
C ALA A 124 30.24 21.14 4.14
N GLU A 125 29.67 22.18 4.75
CA GLU A 125 28.75 23.09 4.08
C GLU A 125 29.48 23.83 2.95
N ASP A 126 28.86 23.88 1.78
CA ASP A 126 29.36 24.57 0.58
C ASP A 126 28.22 25.41 -0.01
N PRO A 127 28.47 26.57 -0.65
CA PRO A 127 27.40 27.40 -1.22
C PRO A 127 26.52 26.68 -2.24
N THR A 128 26.99 25.57 -2.83
CA THR A 128 26.21 24.77 -3.79
C THR A 128 25.36 23.67 -3.14
N LEU A 129 25.41 23.50 -1.81
CA LEU A 129 24.75 22.41 -1.08
C LEU A 129 23.24 22.42 -1.29
N ILE A 130 22.59 23.58 -1.14
CA ILE A 130 21.13 23.73 -1.29
C ILE A 130 20.69 23.33 -2.70
N ALA A 131 21.39 23.84 -3.73
CA ALA A 131 21.10 23.52 -5.12
C ALA A 131 21.32 22.02 -5.41
N SER A 132 22.36 21.43 -4.83
CA SER A 132 22.69 20.01 -5.00
C SER A 132 21.64 19.09 -4.36
N ILE A 133 21.20 19.39 -3.12
CA ILE A 133 20.13 18.66 -2.44
C ILE A 133 18.85 18.77 -3.25
N THR A 134 18.46 19.98 -3.64
CA THR A 134 17.22 20.23 -4.39
C THR A 134 17.22 19.47 -5.72
N SER A 135 18.32 19.51 -6.48
CA SER A 135 18.45 18.80 -7.76
C SER A 135 18.35 17.27 -7.58
N ASN A 136 19.02 16.71 -6.56
CA ASN A 136 18.99 15.27 -6.32
C ASN A 136 17.60 14.78 -5.85
N VAL A 137 16.92 15.57 -5.00
CA VAL A 137 15.55 15.27 -4.59
C VAL A 137 14.59 15.35 -5.78
N GLN A 138 14.69 16.38 -6.62
CA GLN A 138 13.87 16.49 -7.84
C GLN A 138 14.09 15.30 -8.78
N LYS A 139 15.33 14.89 -9.03
CA LYS A 139 15.64 13.70 -9.85
C LYS A 139 15.04 12.44 -9.27
N ALA A 140 15.12 12.24 -7.96
CA ALA A 140 14.52 11.10 -7.29
C ALA A 140 12.99 11.08 -7.43
N LEU A 141 12.34 12.23 -7.23
CA LEU A 141 10.88 12.36 -7.37
C LEU A 141 10.43 12.14 -8.83
N GLN A 142 11.16 12.68 -9.81
CA GLN A 142 10.89 12.44 -11.24
C GLN A 142 11.03 10.96 -11.59
N ALA A 143 12.02 10.26 -11.02
CA ALA A 143 12.16 8.82 -11.21
C ALA A 143 10.96 8.04 -10.62
N LEU A 144 10.43 8.46 -9.47
CA LEU A 144 9.23 7.85 -8.87
C LEU A 144 7.96 8.12 -9.68
N VAL A 145 7.85 9.31 -10.30
CA VAL A 145 6.78 9.61 -11.28
C VAL A 145 6.94 8.74 -12.53
N GLY A 146 8.16 8.61 -13.06
CA GLY A 146 8.44 7.76 -14.22
C GLY A 146 8.16 6.27 -13.98
N GLN A 147 8.25 5.80 -12.72
CA GLN A 147 7.86 4.45 -12.31
C GLN A 147 6.34 4.28 -12.12
N GLY A 148 5.55 5.36 -12.23
CA GLY A 148 4.10 5.35 -12.02
C GLY A 148 3.68 5.24 -10.56
N LEU A 149 4.60 5.45 -9.61
CA LEU A 149 4.29 5.41 -8.17
C LEU A 149 3.63 6.70 -7.68
N LEU A 150 4.09 7.84 -8.22
CA LEU A 150 3.54 9.17 -7.93
C LEU A 150 2.89 9.74 -9.19
N SER A 151 1.75 10.43 -9.03
CA SER A 151 1.11 11.18 -10.11
C SER A 151 1.69 12.58 -10.25
N MET A 152 1.95 13.25 -9.12
CA MET A 152 2.60 14.57 -9.06
C MET A 152 3.27 14.79 -7.70
N TYR A 153 4.14 15.80 -7.64
CA TYR A 153 4.73 16.33 -6.41
C TYR A 153 4.80 17.85 -6.51
N GLN A 154 4.73 18.53 -5.37
CA GLN A 154 4.79 19.99 -5.30
C GLN A 154 5.46 20.46 -3.99
N SER A 155 5.65 21.78 -3.89
CA SER A 155 6.10 22.43 -2.64
C SER A 155 7.40 21.84 -2.06
N LEU A 156 8.36 21.50 -2.93
CA LEU A 156 9.70 21.11 -2.48
C LEU A 156 10.41 22.31 -1.86
N ASN A 157 10.72 22.22 -0.58
CA ASN A 157 11.47 23.23 0.16
C ASN A 157 12.67 22.57 0.86
N VAL A 158 13.82 23.24 0.78
CA VAL A 158 15.05 22.85 1.45
C VAL A 158 15.50 24.06 2.26
N ALA A 159 15.39 23.96 3.58
CA ALA A 159 15.72 25.05 4.49
C ALA A 159 16.64 24.55 5.60
N ARG A 160 17.49 25.43 6.10
CA ARG A 160 18.26 25.18 7.31
C ARG A 160 17.32 25.23 8.51
N ASP A 161 17.56 24.39 9.50
CA ASP A 161 16.84 24.48 10.76
C ASP A 161 17.24 25.76 11.52
N GLU A 162 16.27 26.46 12.10
CA GLU A 162 16.49 27.71 12.82
C GLU A 162 17.14 27.50 14.20
N VAL A 163 17.01 26.29 14.76
CA VAL A 163 17.49 25.94 16.10
C VAL A 163 18.82 25.19 16.04
N GLU A 164 18.96 24.26 15.09
CA GLU A 164 20.20 23.49 14.89
C GLU A 164 20.85 23.82 13.54
N PRO A 165 21.91 24.66 13.52
CA PRO A 165 22.52 25.08 12.26
C PRO A 165 23.16 23.93 11.47
N ARG A 166 23.40 22.75 12.05
CA ARG A 166 23.94 21.59 11.32
C ARG A 166 22.86 20.79 10.60
N GLN A 167 21.58 21.09 10.83
CA GLN A 167 20.46 20.36 10.28
C GLN A 167 19.85 21.06 9.07
N TRP A 168 19.56 20.26 8.04
CA TRP A 168 18.84 20.68 6.84
C TRP A 168 17.50 19.95 6.78
N ASN A 169 16.42 20.71 6.70
CA ASN A 169 15.06 20.22 6.62
C ASN A 169 14.61 20.22 5.15
N VAL A 170 14.16 19.05 4.68
CA VAL A 170 13.59 18.87 3.34
C VAL A 170 12.11 18.52 3.50
N SER A 171 11.23 19.36 2.97
CA SER A 171 9.78 19.11 2.93
C SER A 171 9.30 19.03 1.49
N VAL A 172 8.39 18.10 1.22
CA VAL A 172 7.77 17.93 -0.09
C VAL A 172 6.36 17.36 0.08
N GLU A 173 5.44 17.81 -0.77
CA GLU A 173 4.10 17.25 -0.88
C GLU A 173 4.06 16.30 -2.08
N VAL A 174 3.58 15.08 -1.88
CA VAL A 174 3.53 14.05 -2.93
C VAL A 174 2.11 13.53 -3.09
N GLN A 175 1.68 13.33 -4.33
CA GLN A 175 0.43 12.68 -4.67
C GLN A 175 0.72 11.24 -5.15
N PRO A 176 0.31 10.21 -4.39
CA PRO A 176 0.47 8.82 -4.78
C PRO A 176 -0.54 8.42 -5.85
N THR A 177 -0.16 7.48 -6.71
CA THR A 177 -1.09 6.86 -7.65
C THR A 177 -2.15 6.05 -6.89
N LEU A 178 -3.42 6.43 -7.03
CA LEU A 178 -4.51 5.77 -6.32
C LEU A 178 -4.98 4.50 -7.06
N PRO A 179 -5.25 3.39 -6.35
CA PRO A 179 -5.85 2.21 -6.94
C PRO A 179 -7.34 2.42 -7.26
N VAL A 180 -7.83 1.76 -8.31
CA VAL A 180 -9.26 1.77 -8.66
C VAL A 180 -9.96 0.60 -7.98
N ASN A 181 -10.85 0.88 -7.03
CA ASN A 181 -11.58 -0.14 -6.26
C ASN A 181 -12.98 -0.44 -6.81
N TRP A 182 -13.74 0.59 -7.22
CA TRP A 182 -15.08 0.45 -7.79
C TRP A 182 -15.27 1.39 -8.98
N ILE A 183 -16.20 1.04 -9.86
CA ILE A 183 -16.63 1.86 -11.00
C ILE A 183 -18.15 1.95 -10.88
N PHE A 184 -18.67 3.17 -10.78
CA PHE A 184 -20.11 3.43 -10.79
C PHE A 184 -20.53 3.67 -12.25
N ILE A 185 -21.54 2.92 -12.69
CA ILE A 185 -22.11 3.06 -14.03
C ILE A 185 -23.59 3.38 -13.82
N ASP A 186 -24.02 4.53 -14.33
CA ASP A 186 -25.42 4.91 -14.40
C ASP A 186 -25.86 4.89 -15.87
N ILE A 187 -26.96 4.20 -16.15
CA ILE A 187 -27.51 4.05 -17.50
C ILE A 187 -28.92 4.60 -17.47
N SER A 188 -29.11 5.77 -18.09
CA SER A 188 -30.44 6.32 -18.34
C SER A 188 -30.96 5.83 -19.69
N VAL A 189 -32.24 5.44 -19.72
CA VAL A 189 -32.96 5.08 -20.95
C VAL A 189 -33.86 6.25 -21.31
N GLY A 190 -33.58 6.88 -22.45
CA GLY A 190 -34.42 7.89 -23.08
C GLY A 190 -34.98 7.37 -24.39
N ILE A 191 -36.14 7.90 -24.79
CA ILE A 191 -36.65 7.73 -26.17
C ILE A 191 -35.88 8.72 -27.04
N PHE A 192 -34.75 8.26 -27.57
CA PHE A 192 -34.03 8.90 -28.68
C PHE A 192 -34.19 8.01 -29.91
#